data_AF-A0A1X6ZSX2-F1
#
_entry.id   AF-A0A1X6ZSX2-F1
#
_cell.length_a   1.000
_cell.length_b   1.000
_cell.length_c   1.000
_cell.angle_alpha   90.00
_cell.angle_beta   90.00
_cell.angle_gamma   90.00
#
_symmetry.space_group_name_H-M   'P 1'
#
loop_
_entity.id
_entity.type
_entity.pdbx_description
1 polymer ?
#
loop_
_entity_poly.entity_id
_entity_poly.type
_entity_poly.pdbx_seq_one_letter_code
_entity_poly.pdbx_strand_id
1 'polypeptide(L)' 'MLNKPFAVLMMAAALLLSACDKTSETYPVTGEQCGPEDPVKTLDAADCDILPAGV' A
#
# COMPACT_ATOMS: atom_id res chain seq x y z
N MET A 1 -13.51 6.43 -33.85
CA MET A 1 -14.67 5.62 -33.42
C MET A 1 -14.16 4.61 -32.41
N LEU A 2 -14.63 4.64 -31.16
CA LEU A 2 -14.14 3.70 -30.15
C LEU A 2 -14.74 2.32 -30.42
N ASN A 3 -13.87 1.35 -30.73
CA ASN A 3 -14.29 0.00 -31.09
C ASN A 3 -14.95 -0.64 -29.87
N LYS A 4 -16.20 -1.09 -30.00
CA LYS A 4 -16.99 -1.72 -28.93
C LYS A 4 -16.22 -2.79 -28.11
N PRO A 5 -15.41 -3.69 -28.71
CA PRO A 5 -14.61 -4.64 -27.92
C PRO A 5 -13.46 -3.97 -27.15
N PHE A 6 -12.88 -2.90 -27.69
CA PHE A 6 -11.81 -2.16 -27.04
C PHE A 6 -12.32 -1.40 -25.82
N ALA A 7 -13.54 -0.85 -25.90
CA ALA A 7 -14.19 -0.22 -24.75
C ALA A 7 -14.43 -1.23 -23.61
N VAL A 8 -14.89 -2.44 -23.93
CA VAL A 8 -15.09 -3.51 -22.95
C VAL A 8 -13.76 -3.93 -22.30
N LEU A 9 -12.69 -4.05 -23.08
CA LEU A 9 -11.35 -4.37 -22.58
C LEU A 9 -10.81 -3.30 -21.61
N MET A 10 -10.97 -2.02 -21.97
CA MET A 10 -10.55 -0.91 -21.10
C MET A 10 -11.35 -0.86 -19.78
N MET A 11 -12.66 -1.13 -19.85
CA MET A 11 -13.52 -1.18 -18.66
C MET A 11 -13.10 -2.32 -17.71
N ALA A 12 -12.78 -3.49 -18.26
CA ALA A 12 -12.31 -4.64 -17.49
C ALA A 12 -10.94 -4.38 -16.85
N ALA A 13 -10.01 -3.77 -17.60
CA ALA A 13 -8.70 -3.41 -17.07
C ALA A 13 -8.81 -2.41 -15.91
N ALA A 14 -9.64 -1.37 -16.04
CA ALA A 14 -9.83 -0.36 -14.99
C ALA A 14 -10.34 -0.95 -13.66
N LEU A 15 -11.19 -1.98 -13.71
CA LEU A 15 -11.67 -2.66 -12.50
C LEU A 15 -10.55 -3.46 -11.81
N LEU A 16 -9.65 -4.08 -12.57
CA LEU A 16 -8.52 -4.85 -12.02
C LEU A 16 -7.45 -3.96 -11.38
N LEU A 17 -7.22 -2.75 -11.90
CA LEU A 17 -6.26 -1.81 -11.32
C LEU A 17 -6.71 -1.24 -9.96
N SER A 18 -8.01 -1.26 -9.65
CA SER A 18 -8.54 -0.72 -8.38
C SER A 18 -8.30 -1.61 -7.15
N ALA A 19 -7.81 -2.84 -7.35
CA ALA A 19 -7.60 -3.83 -6.30
C ALA A 19 -6.18 -3.82 -5.69
N CYS A 20 -5.24 -3.03 -6.24
CA CYS A 20 -3.83 -3.07 -5.84
C CYS A 20 -3.47 -2.16 -4.64
N ASP A 21 -4.41 -1.37 -4.11
CA ASP A 21 -4.08 -0.20 -3.29
C ASP A 21 -4.76 -0.19 -1.90
N LYS A 22 -5.27 -1.33 -1.42
CA LYS A 22 -6.04 -1.44 -0.16
C LYS A 22 -5.67 -2.64 0.71
N THR A 23 -4.43 -3.10 0.62
CA THR A 23 -3.96 -4.23 1.43
C THR A 23 -3.18 -3.68 2.61
N SER A 24 -3.83 -3.56 3.79
CA SER A 24 -3.35 -3.50 5.19
C SER A 24 -2.00 -2.87 5.58
N GLU A 25 -1.24 -2.32 4.65
CA GLU A 25 0.17 -1.92 4.75
C GLU A 25 0.22 -0.40 4.59
N THR A 26 -0.28 0.28 5.61
CA THR A 26 -0.39 1.73 5.66
C THR A 26 0.36 2.21 6.89
N TYR A 27 1.08 3.34 6.80
CA TYR A 27 1.76 3.86 7.98
C TYR A 27 0.73 4.19 9.06
N PRO A 28 0.90 3.71 10.31
CA PRO A 28 -0.12 3.80 11.35
C PRO A 28 -0.42 5.24 11.79
N VAL A 29 0.51 6.18 11.52
CA VAL A 29 0.38 7.59 11.92
C VAL A 29 -0.25 8.45 10.82
N THR A 30 0.25 8.34 9.58
CA THR A 30 -0.15 9.23 8.49
C THR A 30 -1.29 8.66 7.65
N GLY A 31 -1.49 7.34 7.66
CA GLY A 31 -2.45 6.69 6.77
C GLY A 31 -2.00 6.67 5.29
N GLU A 32 -0.73 6.98 5.01
CA GLU A 32 -0.16 6.87 3.67
C GLU A 32 0.25 5.42 3.33
N GLN A 33 0.21 5.09 2.04
CA GLN A 33 0.60 3.76 1.54
C GLN A 33 2.08 3.50 1.79
N CYS A 34 2.41 2.35 2.38
CA CYS A 34 3.81 1.95 2.57
C CYS A 34 4.51 1.73 1.23
N GLY A 35 5.76 2.17 1.13
CA GLY A 35 6.61 1.92 -0.03
C GLY A 35 6.87 0.41 -0.25
N PRO A 36 7.11 -0.04 -1.50
CA PRO A 36 7.33 -1.46 -1.79
C PRO A 36 8.55 -2.04 -1.07
N GLU A 37 9.63 -1.27 -0.96
CA GLU A 37 10.90 -1.66 -0.33
C GLU A 37 11.16 -0.87 0.97
N ASP A 38 10.10 -0.43 1.64
CA ASP A 38 10.27 0.34 2.87
C ASP A 38 10.85 -0.55 3.98
N PRO A 39 11.96 -0.15 4.63
CA PRO A 39 12.57 -0.90 5.72
C PRO A 39 11.64 -1.15 6.91
N VAL A 40 10.56 -0.37 7.08
CA VAL A 40 9.58 -0.61 8.16
C VAL A 40 8.82 -1.92 8.02
N LYS A 41 8.79 -2.53 6.82
CA LYS A 41 8.14 -3.83 6.59
C LYS A 41 8.81 -4.99 7.33
N THR A 42 10.09 -4.84 7.61
CA THR A 42 10.90 -5.84 8.34
C THR A 42 11.20 -5.40 9.77
N LEU A 43 10.68 -4.24 10.18
CA LEU A 43 10.90 -3.69 11.51
C LEU A 43 9.87 -4.28 12.48
N ASP A 44 10.31 -5.06 13.46
CA ASP A 44 9.43 -5.58 14.50
C ASP A 44 9.35 -4.59 15.67
N ALA A 45 8.19 -4.52 16.32
CA ALA A 45 8.02 -3.67 17.50
C ALA A 45 8.96 -4.07 18.66
N ALA A 46 9.37 -5.34 18.74
CA ALA A 46 10.35 -5.81 19.71
C ALA A 46 11.78 -5.33 19.42
N ASP A 47 12.07 -4.88 18.20
CA ASP A 47 13.37 -4.26 17.86
C ASP A 47 13.46 -2.82 18.41
N CYS A 48 12.34 -2.22 18.80
CA CYS A 48 12.29 -0.90 19.39
C CYS A 48 12.60 -0.97 20.89
N ASP A 49 13.89 -0.93 21.23
CA ASP A 49 14.35 -0.82 22.60
C ASP A 49 14.20 0.63 23.09
N ILE A 50 12.99 0.99 23.54
CA ILE A 50 12.76 2.29 24.16
C ILE A 50 13.32 2.24 25.58
N LEU A 51 14.59 2.63 25.72
CA LEU A 51 15.11 3.03 27.01
C LEU A 51 14.16 4.08 27.60
N PRO A 52 13.73 3.95 28.87
CA PRO A 52 12.87 4.95 29.48
C PRO A 52 13.52 6.32 29.31
N ALA A 53 12.77 7.27 28.74
CA ALA A 53 13.24 8.64 28.60
C ALA A 53 13.49 9.22 30.01
N GLY A 54 14.76 9.29 30.41
CA GLY A 54 15.18 9.94 31.65
C GLY A 54 15.99 9.06 32.61
N VAL A 55 17.19 8.65 32.19
CA VAL A 55 18.31 8.46 33.14
C VAL A 55 19.18 9.71 33.17
#